data_AF-A0A9J6FBU2-F1
#
_entry.id   AF-A0A9J6FBU2-F1
#
_cell.length_a   1.000
_cell.length_b   1.000
_cell.length_c   1.000
_cell.angle_alpha   90.00
_cell.angle_beta   90.00
_cell.angle_gamma   90.00
#
_symmetry.space_group_name_H-M   'P 1'
#
loop_
_entity.id
_entity.type
_entity.pdbx_description
1 polymer ?
#
loop_
_entity_poly.entity_id
_entity_poly.type
_entity_poly.pdbx_seq_one_letter_code
_entity_poly.pdbx_strand_id
1 'polypeptide(L)'
;MQAPHIGTIDRMYEAPEENAAKFDYIGQEERAMYAGTIDTLDQATGVVVEALYEKNMLENCLIVFSSDNGASVPRSGSNWPLRGVKHTLWEGGVRVPAFVWSPMLDKEASSLGI
;
A
#
# COMPACT_ATOMS: atom_id res chain seq x y z
N MET A 1 3.54 5.89 4.65
CA MET A 1 2.75 6.24 3.44
C MET A 1 1.29 6.31 3.86
N GLN A 2 0.46 7.14 3.21
CA GLN A 2 -0.96 7.22 3.55
C GLN A 2 -1.71 6.08 2.84
N ALA A 3 -2.69 5.45 3.50
CA ALA A 3 -3.68 4.64 2.81
C ALA A 3 -4.33 5.47 1.68
N PRO A 4 -4.70 4.89 0.53
CA PRO A 4 -5.35 5.63 -0.54
C PRO A 4 -6.51 6.47 0.00
N HIS A 5 -6.39 7.79 -0.14
CA HIS A 5 -7.29 8.74 0.48
C HIS A 5 -8.00 9.58 -0.57
N ILE A 6 -9.29 9.78 -0.35
CA ILE A 6 -10.11 10.74 -1.07
C ILE A 6 -10.33 11.91 -0.10
N GLY A 7 -9.91 13.12 -0.49
CA GLY A 7 -9.95 14.30 0.38
C GLY A 7 -11.36 14.83 0.69
N THR A 8 -12.37 14.41 -0.06
CA THR A 8 -13.77 14.81 0.12
C THR A 8 -14.71 13.63 -0.05
N ILE A 9 -15.92 13.72 0.53
CA ILE A 9 -16.85 12.59 0.53
C ILE A 9 -17.54 12.35 -0.83
N ASP A 10 -17.57 13.35 -1.68
CA ASP A 10 -18.23 13.38 -2.99
C ASP A 10 -17.34 12.88 -4.14
N ARG A 11 -16.04 12.69 -3.89
CA ARG A 11 -15.10 12.20 -4.89
C ARG A 11 -14.91 10.69 -4.84
N MET A 12 -14.44 10.16 -5.96
CA MET A 12 -14.02 8.77 -6.12
C MET A 12 -12.50 8.70 -6.21
N TYR A 13 -11.96 7.48 -6.15
CA TYR A 13 -10.56 7.27 -6.46
C TYR A 13 -10.27 7.66 -7.91
N GLU A 14 -9.09 8.20 -8.15
CA GLU A 14 -8.63 8.59 -9.49
C GLU A 14 -7.26 7.94 -9.71
N ALA A 15 -7.16 7.12 -10.76
CA ALA A 15 -5.93 6.52 -11.24
C ALA A 15 -5.85 6.77 -12.76
N PRO A 16 -4.65 6.72 -13.37
CA PRO A 16 -4.56 6.67 -14.82
C PRO A 16 -5.36 5.47 -15.34
N GLU A 17 -6.05 5.67 -16.46
CA GLU A 17 -6.98 4.67 -17.03
C GLU A 17 -6.30 3.33 -17.27
N GLU A 18 -5.06 3.36 -17.77
CA GLU A 18 -4.25 2.17 -18.00
C GLU A 18 -3.97 1.35 -16.73
N ASN A 19 -3.86 1.99 -15.56
CA ASN A 19 -3.67 1.30 -14.29
C ASN A 19 -4.98 0.65 -13.83
N ALA A 20 -6.11 1.35 -13.94
CA ALA A 20 -7.40 0.82 -13.54
C ALA A 20 -7.84 -0.35 -14.45
N ALA A 21 -7.62 -0.24 -15.76
CA ALA A 21 -7.98 -1.24 -16.77
C ALA A 21 -7.33 -2.62 -16.53
N LYS A 22 -6.15 -2.67 -15.90
CA LYS A 22 -5.50 -3.92 -15.48
C LYS A 22 -6.39 -4.76 -14.55
N PHE A 23 -7.32 -4.13 -13.84
CA PHE A 23 -8.15 -4.72 -12.80
C PHE A 23 -9.63 -4.85 -13.17
N ASP A 24 -9.99 -4.71 -14.45
CA ASP A 24 -11.37 -4.82 -14.92
C ASP A 24 -12.03 -6.17 -14.56
N TYR A 25 -11.23 -7.24 -14.44
CA TYR A 25 -11.68 -8.56 -14.02
C TYR A 25 -12.30 -8.60 -12.61
N ILE A 26 -12.10 -7.56 -11.80
CA ILE A 26 -12.74 -7.42 -10.47
C ILE A 26 -14.26 -7.25 -10.60
N GLY A 27 -14.75 -6.70 -11.72
CA GLY A 27 -16.19 -6.52 -11.99
C GLY A 27 -16.89 -5.47 -11.13
N GLN A 28 -16.16 -4.74 -10.27
CA GLN A 28 -16.65 -3.60 -9.49
C GLN A 28 -15.78 -2.38 -9.82
N GLU A 29 -16.35 -1.42 -10.54
CA GLU A 29 -15.62 -0.26 -11.09
C GLU A 29 -14.85 0.51 -10.01
N GLU A 30 -15.50 0.84 -8.89
CA GLU A 30 -14.83 1.57 -7.79
C GLU A 30 -13.66 0.78 -7.17
N ARG A 31 -13.75 -0.55 -7.14
CA ARG A 31 -12.68 -1.41 -6.63
C ARG A 31 -11.55 -1.58 -7.65
N ALA A 32 -11.86 -1.64 -8.94
CA ALA A 32 -10.87 -1.61 -10.01
C ALA A 32 -10.11 -0.29 -10.02
N MET A 33 -10.82 0.84 -9.86
CA MET A 33 -10.22 2.16 -9.73
C MET A 33 -9.34 2.28 -8.46
N TYR A 34 -9.82 1.78 -7.32
CA TYR A 34 -9.01 1.68 -6.10
C TYR A 34 -7.73 0.86 -6.34
N ALA A 35 -7.83 -0.30 -6.99
CA ALA A 35 -6.67 -1.12 -7.33
C ALA A 35 -5.71 -0.38 -8.28
N GLY A 36 -6.24 0.38 -9.24
CA GLY A 36 -5.46 1.29 -10.08
C GLY A 36 -4.64 2.29 -9.26
N THR A 37 -5.21 2.90 -8.22
CA THR A 37 -4.44 3.83 -7.35
C THR A 37 -3.31 3.14 -6.60
N ILE A 38 -3.51 1.88 -6.18
CA ILE A 38 -2.48 1.06 -5.53
C ILE A 38 -1.38 0.71 -6.53
N ASP A 39 -1.72 0.36 -7.78
CA ASP A 39 -0.74 0.07 -8.83
C ASP A 39 0.08 1.32 -9.20
N THR A 40 -0.54 2.50 -9.25
CA THR A 40 0.19 3.77 -9.45
C THR A 40 1.16 4.05 -8.30
N LEU A 41 0.77 3.74 -7.06
CA LEU A 41 1.62 3.90 -5.89
C LEU A 41 2.82 2.95 -5.90
N ASP A 42 2.61 1.71 -6.33
CA ASP A 42 3.67 0.71 -6.51
C ASP A 42 4.69 1.17 -7.56
N GLN A 43 4.22 1.63 -8.72
CA GLN A 43 5.09 2.18 -9.77
C GLN A 43 5.89 3.40 -9.28
N ALA A 44 5.26 4.35 -8.59
CA ALA A 44 5.93 5.50 -8.02
C ALA A 44 7.00 5.11 -6.98
N THR A 45 6.72 4.06 -6.19
CA THR A 45 7.70 3.48 -5.25
C THR A 45 8.89 2.89 -6.01
N GLY A 46 8.62 2.16 -7.10
CA GLY A 46 9.65 1.64 -8.00
C GLY A 46 10.60 2.72 -8.53
N VAL A 47 10.07 3.86 -8.98
CA VAL A 47 10.86 5.01 -9.44
C VAL A 47 11.82 5.52 -8.36
N VAL A 48 11.37 5.61 -7.11
CA VAL A 48 12.22 6.03 -5.98
C VAL A 48 13.32 5.00 -5.72
N VAL A 49 12.98 3.71 -5.69
CA VAL A 49 13.94 2.62 -5.46
C VAL A 49 14.99 2.57 -6.58
N GLU A 50 14.57 2.72 -7.84
CA GLU A 50 15.46 2.76 -9.00
C GLU A 50 16.40 3.96 -8.93
N ALA A 51 15.89 5.15 -8.59
CA ALA A 51 16.75 6.32 -8.40
C ALA A 51 17.79 6.13 -7.27
N LEU A 52 17.42 5.46 -6.17
CA LEU A 52 18.36 5.12 -5.10
C LEU A 52 19.43 4.13 -5.57
N TYR A 53 19.04 3.16 -6.40
CA TYR A 53 19.95 2.19 -7.01
C TYR A 53 20.95 2.88 -7.95
N GLU A 54 20.47 3.71 -8.89
CA GLU A 54 21.31 4.44 -9.86
C GLU A 54 22.30 5.40 -9.18
N LYS A 55 21.97 5.88 -7.97
CA LYS A 55 22.85 6.74 -7.18
C LYS A 55 23.78 5.98 -6.23
N ASN A 56 23.80 4.65 -6.29
CA ASN A 56 24.55 3.78 -5.38
C ASN A 56 24.23 4.04 -3.89
N MET A 57 23.02 4.53 -3.60
CA MET A 57 22.56 4.81 -2.24
C MET A 57 21.84 3.61 -1.63
N LEU A 58 21.32 2.72 -2.48
CA LEU A 58 20.48 1.60 -2.04
C LEU A 58 21.22 0.59 -1.15
N GLU A 59 22.54 0.43 -1.33
CA GLU A 59 23.38 -0.50 -0.54
C GLU A 59 23.43 -0.15 0.96
N ASN A 60 23.28 1.13 1.29
CA ASN A 60 23.29 1.66 2.66
C ASN A 60 21.98 2.40 2.96
N CYS A 61 20.85 1.83 2.51
CA CYS A 61 19.52 2.39 2.71
C CYS A 61 18.64 1.46 3.55
N LEU A 62 17.87 2.04 4.47
CA LEU A 62 16.77 1.38 5.17
C LEU A 62 15.45 1.92 4.62
N ILE A 63 14.70 1.08 3.92
CA ILE A 63 13.38 1.40 3.40
C ILE A 63 12.34 0.87 4.38
N VAL A 64 11.49 1.77 4.89
CA VAL A 64 10.35 1.42 5.74
C VAL A 64 9.08 1.78 5.00
N PHE A 65 8.25 0.78 4.73
CA PHE A 65 6.92 0.97 4.16
C PHE A 65 5.88 0.64 5.22
N SER A 66 4.88 1.50 5.36
CA SER A 66 3.73 1.28 6.25
C SER A 66 2.55 2.12 5.78
N SER A 67 1.35 1.57 5.93
CA SER A 67 0.12 2.37 5.93
C SER A 67 0.01 3.19 7.23
N ASP A 68 -0.79 4.25 7.22
CA ASP A 68 -1.09 5.11 8.38
C ASP A 68 -2.28 4.59 9.22
N ASN A 69 -3.22 3.89 8.59
CA ASN A 69 -4.35 3.20 9.21
C ASN A 69 -4.86 2.07 8.31
N GLY A 70 -5.79 1.27 8.83
CA GLY A 70 -6.50 0.26 8.06
C GLY A 70 -7.40 0.85 6.98
N ALA A 71 -7.76 0.04 5.99
CA ALA A 71 -8.49 0.49 4.82
C ALA A 71 -9.92 0.94 5.18
N SER A 72 -10.44 1.87 4.38
CA SER A 72 -11.86 2.23 4.40
C SER A 72 -12.64 1.26 3.51
N VAL A 73 -13.26 0.24 4.09
CA VAL A 73 -14.08 -0.74 3.33
C VAL A 73 -15.27 -0.10 2.60
N PRO A 74 -15.96 0.91 3.16
CA PRO A 74 -16.99 1.65 2.41
C PRO A 74 -16.44 2.42 1.20
N ARG A 75 -15.12 2.55 1.07
CA ARG A 75 -14.43 3.19 -0.05
C ARG A 75 -13.60 2.14 -0.80
N SER A 76 -14.19 0.98 -1.06
CA SER A 76 -13.58 -0.09 -1.83
C SER A 76 -12.26 -0.64 -1.26
N GLY A 77 -11.81 -0.25 -0.06
CA GLY A 77 -10.67 -0.87 0.61
C GLY A 77 -10.99 -2.27 1.14
N SER A 78 -9.97 -3.04 1.53
CA SER A 78 -10.18 -4.34 2.17
C SER A 78 -9.20 -4.54 3.32
N ASN A 79 -9.72 -5.02 4.44
CA ASN A 79 -8.93 -5.44 5.61
C ASN A 79 -9.03 -6.94 5.87
N TRP A 80 -9.61 -7.72 4.95
CA TRP A 80 -9.78 -9.16 5.16
C TRP A 80 -8.45 -9.83 5.50
N PRO A 81 -8.37 -10.71 6.50
CA PRO A 81 -9.47 -11.27 7.33
C PRO A 81 -9.75 -10.50 8.64
N LEU A 82 -9.17 -9.32 8.81
CA LEU A 82 -9.22 -8.56 10.06
C LEU A 82 -10.58 -7.87 10.25
N ARG A 83 -11.05 -7.84 11.50
CA ARG A 83 -12.28 -7.16 11.88
C ARG A 83 -12.09 -5.65 11.86
N GLY A 84 -13.05 -4.91 11.32
CA GLY A 84 -13.10 -3.45 11.40
C GLY A 84 -12.44 -2.72 10.22
N VAL A 85 -12.49 -1.40 10.30
CA VAL A 85 -12.13 -0.49 9.20
C VAL A 85 -11.46 0.77 9.76
N LYS A 86 -11.01 1.65 8.87
CA LYS A 86 -10.58 3.02 9.23
C LYS A 86 -11.53 3.66 10.26
N HIS A 87 -10.97 4.34 11.26
CA HIS A 87 -11.70 4.94 12.40
C HIS A 87 -12.24 3.94 13.44
N THR A 88 -11.83 2.68 13.41
CA THR A 88 -12.17 1.71 14.46
C THR A 88 -10.91 1.23 15.19
N LEU A 89 -11.07 0.80 16.44
CA LEU A 89 -9.99 0.22 17.26
C LEU A 89 -9.82 -1.30 17.07
N TRP A 90 -10.58 -1.90 16.14
CA TRP A 90 -10.40 -3.29 15.78
C TRP A 90 -9.16 -3.46 14.90
N GLU A 91 -8.64 -4.68 14.79
CA GLU A 91 -7.44 -5.00 14.00
C GLU A 91 -7.46 -4.38 12.59
N GLY A 92 -8.57 -4.43 11.86
CA GLY A 92 -8.71 -3.85 10.53
C GLY A 92 -8.72 -2.32 10.49
N GLY A 93 -8.70 -1.63 11.63
CA GLY A 93 -8.50 -0.18 11.73
C GLY A 93 -7.08 0.22 12.11
N VAL A 94 -6.36 -0.60 12.89
CA VAL A 94 -5.07 -0.24 13.51
C VAL A 94 -3.90 -1.14 13.11
N ARG A 95 -4.14 -2.38 12.69
CA ARG A 95 -3.12 -3.29 12.17
C ARG A 95 -3.03 -3.15 10.66
N VAL A 96 -1.84 -2.80 10.19
CA VAL A 96 -1.60 -2.39 8.81
C VAL A 96 -0.52 -3.21 8.12
N PRO A 97 -0.54 -3.29 6.77
CA PRO A 97 0.61 -3.77 6.01
C PRO A 97 1.81 -2.85 6.25
N ALA A 98 2.93 -3.45 6.63
CA ALA A 98 4.20 -2.78 6.79
C ALA A 98 5.35 -3.76 6.50
N PHE A 99 6.46 -3.24 5.99
CA PHE A 99 7.70 -4.00 5.87
C PHE A 99 8.90 -3.07 6.04
N VAL A 100 10.03 -3.69 6.35
CA VAL A 100 11.34 -3.05 6.34
C VAL A 100 12.22 -3.82 5.37
N TRP A 101 12.93 -3.09 4.51
CA TRP A 101 13.86 -3.64 3.55
C TRP A 101 15.20 -2.91 3.63
N SER A 102 16.28 -3.67 3.63
CA SER A 102 17.64 -3.16 3.47
C SER A 102 18.57 -4.32 3.12
N PRO A 103 19.61 -4.11 2.29
CA PRO A 103 20.69 -5.09 2.10
C PRO A 103 21.45 -5.38 3.40
N MET A 104 21.35 -4.49 4.40
CA MET A 104 22.03 -4.59 5.68
C MET A 104 21.27 -5.42 6.73
N LEU A 105 20.03 -5.83 6.44
CA LEU A 105 19.27 -6.68 7.34
C LEU A 105 19.70 -8.14 7.17
N ASP A 106 20.30 -8.69 8.23
CA ASP A 106 20.70 -10.11 8.27
C ASP A 106 19.48 -11.03 8.16
N LYS A 107 19.53 -11.96 7.21
CA LYS A 107 18.47 -12.98 7.00
C LYS A 107 18.31 -13.93 8.19
N GLU A 108 19.28 -14.00 9.10
CA GLU A 108 19.26 -14.86 10.28
C GLU A 108 18.35 -14.33 11.39
N ALA A 109 18.12 -13.01 11.46
CA ALA A 109 17.24 -12.41 12.46
C ALA A 109 15.76 -12.82 12.29
N SER A 110 15.37 -13.28 11.09
CA SER A 110 14.03 -13.78 10.78
C SER A 110 13.74 -15.19 11.36
N SER A 111 14.75 -15.86 11.92
CA SER A 111 14.61 -17.19 12.55
C SER A 111 14.24 -17.15 14.04
N LEU A 112 14.22 -15.95 14.65
CA LEU A 112 13.71 -15.75 16.00
C LEU A 112 12.19 -15.62 15.92
N GLY A 113 11.51 -16.76 15.93
CA GLY A 113 10.06 -16.88 15.89
C GLY A 113 9.36 -16.24 17.09
N ILE A 114 9.20 -14.93 17.02
CA ILE A 114 8.16 -14.15 17.70
C ILE A 114 7.05 -13.78 16.73
#